data_AF-A0A3M3ZB56-F1
#
_entry.id   AF-A0A3M3ZB56-F1
#
_cell.length_a   1.000
_cell.length_b   1.000
_cell.length_c   1.000
_cell.angle_alpha   90.00
_cell.angle_beta   90.00
_cell.angle_gamma   90.00
#
_symmetry.space_group_name_H-M   'P 1'
#
loop_
_entity.id
_entity.type
_entity.pdbx_description
1 polymer ?
#
loop_
_entity_poly.entity_id
_entity_poly.type
_entity_poly.pdbx_seq_one_letter_code
_entity_poly.pdbx_strand_id
1 'polypeptide(L)' 'EVLFRAVPPSLYLALAMTEPEEKKQRYDLMQSMGVDELGAALAVAADLDRKRGIEPLNITFPTPNALENLA' A
#
# COMPACT_ATOMS: atom_id res chain seq x y z
N GLU A 1 -5.27 -27.04 -21.88
CA GLU A 1 -5.16 -26.70 -20.45
C GLU A 1 -5.02 -25.18 -20.33
N VAL A 2 -5.78 -24.51 -19.45
CA VAL A 2 -5.67 -23.06 -19.22
C VAL A 2 -4.94 -22.85 -17.91
N LEU A 3 -3.77 -22.20 -17.96
CA LEU A 3 -3.01 -21.83 -16.78
C LEU A 3 -3.59 -20.55 -16.17
N PHE A 4 -4.31 -20.69 -15.07
CA PHE A 4 -4.66 -19.56 -14.22
C PHE A 4 -3.43 -19.17 -13.39
N ARG A 5 -3.02 -17.91 -13.52
CA ARG A 5 -1.99 -17.32 -12.67
C ARG A 5 -2.68 -16.45 -11.63
N ALA A 6 -2.54 -16.83 -10.36
CA ALA A 6 -2.95 -15.98 -9.25
C ALA A 6 -1.94 -14.83 -9.15
N VAL A 7 -2.37 -13.63 -9.53
CA VAL A 7 -1.57 -12.42 -9.37
C VAL A 7 -2.02 -11.72 -8.08
N PRO A 8 -1.15 -11.59 -7.08
CA PRO A 8 -1.52 -10.94 -5.82
C PRO A 8 -1.86 -9.45 -6.02
N PRO A 9 -2.78 -8.90 -5.20
CA PRO A 9 -3.06 -7.47 -5.15
C PRO A 9 -1.80 -6.65 -4.86
N SER A 10 -1.72 -5.43 -5.39
CA SER A 10 -0.54 -4.59 -5.25
C SER A 10 -0.21 -4.21 -3.81
N LEU A 11 -1.23 -4.05 -2.95
CA LEU A 11 -1.02 -3.80 -1.53
C LEU A 11 -0.28 -4.95 -0.83
N TYR A 12 -0.61 -6.20 -1.16
CA TYR A 12 0.08 -7.35 -0.60
C TYR A 12 1.56 -7.37 -0.98
N LEU A 13 1.86 -6.99 -2.22
CA LEU A 13 3.23 -6.90 -2.69
C LEU A 13 3.98 -5.77 -2.00
N ALA A 14 3.38 -4.58 -1.91
CA ALA A 14 3.99 -3.42 -1.25
C ALA A 14 4.35 -3.68 0.23
N LEU A 15 3.53 -4.47 0.93
CA LEU A 15 3.79 -4.89 2.32
C LEU A 15 4.87 -5.97 2.41
N ALA A 16 4.97 -6.84 1.41
CA ALA A 16 5.99 -7.91 1.36
C ALA A 16 7.37 -7.41 0.91
N MET A 17 7.47 -6.19 0.37
CA MET A 17 8.74 -5.56 -0.01
C MET A 17 9.61 -5.33 1.23
N THR A 18 10.77 -6.00 1.28
CA THR A 18 11.68 -5.98 2.44
C THR A 18 13.14 -5.69 2.08
N GLU A 19 13.44 -5.53 0.79
CA GLU A 19 14.79 -5.26 0.33
C GLU A 19 15.25 -3.84 0.72
N PRO A 20 16.57 -3.60 0.89
CA PRO A 20 17.08 -2.32 1.36
C PRO A 20 16.64 -1.11 0.51
N GLU A 21 16.65 -1.23 -0.81
CA GLU A 21 16.23 -0.18 -1.74
C GLU A 21 14.72 0.09 -1.66
N GLU A 22 13.92 -0.95 -1.44
CA GLU A 22 12.46 -0.84 -1.27
C GLU A 22 12.12 -0.13 0.04
N LYS A 23 12.83 -0.46 1.12
CA LYS A 23 12.73 0.24 2.41
C LYS A 23 13.14 1.70 2.29
N LYS A 24 14.20 1.99 1.54
CA LYS A 24 14.62 3.37 1.27
C LYS A 24 13.53 4.13 0.49
N GLN A 25 12.97 3.54 -0.56
CA GLN A 25 11.86 4.15 -1.31
C GLN A 25 10.68 4.47 -0.38
N ARG A 26 10.31 3.52 0.49
CA ARG A 26 9.24 3.72 1.47
C ARG A 26 9.56 4.85 2.43
N TYR A 27 10.80 4.92 2.91
CA TYR A 27 11.26 6.01 3.78
C TYR A 27 11.18 7.37 3.09
N ASP A 28 11.64 7.47 1.84
CA ASP A 28 11.56 8.71 1.06
C ASP A 28 10.10 9.16 0.84
N LEU A 29 9.17 8.22 0.66
CA LEU A 29 7.73 8.49 0.58
C LEU A 29 7.15 8.98 1.90
N MET A 30 7.53 8.36 3.03
CA MET A 30 7.14 8.84 4.36
C MET A 30 7.57 10.29 4.58
N GLN A 31 8.81 10.63 4.24
CA GLN A 31 9.35 11.99 4.39
C GLN A 31 8.66 13.00 3.47
N SER A 32 8.45 12.65 2.20
CA SER A 32 7.89 13.59 1.21
C SER A 32 6.39 13.85 1.40
N MET A 33 5.63 12.85 1.86
CA MET A 33 4.17 12.95 2.03
C MET A 33 3.74 13.21 3.47
N GLY A 34 4.65 13.09 4.46
CA GLY A 34 4.32 13.22 5.88
C GLY A 34 3.41 12.11 6.39
N VAL A 35 3.55 10.90 5.84
CA VAL A 35 2.74 9.72 6.19
C VAL A 35 3.55 8.70 6.99
N ASP A 36 2.86 7.80 7.68
CA ASP A 36 3.46 6.67 8.35
C ASP A 36 3.85 5.54 7.37
N GLU A 37 4.39 4.44 7.90
CA GLU A 37 4.85 3.33 7.08
C GLU A 37 3.71 2.70 6.26
N LEU A 38 2.52 2.59 6.84
CA LEU A 38 1.34 2.07 6.15
C LEU A 38 0.91 2.99 5.00
N GLY A 39 0.85 4.31 5.24
CA GLY A 39 0.55 5.31 4.22
C GLY A 39 1.55 5.29 3.07
N ALA A 40 2.84 5.13 3.36
CA ALA A 40 3.87 4.97 2.34
C ALA A 40 3.70 3.66 1.56
N ALA A 41 3.37 2.55 2.22
CA ALA A 41 3.07 1.28 1.54
C ALA A 41 1.85 1.38 0.62
N LEU A 42 0.81 2.13 1.02
CA LEU A 42 -0.35 2.42 0.17
C LEU A 42 0.03 3.25 -1.06
N ALA A 43 0.93 4.22 -0.92
CA ALA A 43 1.44 4.98 -2.06
C ALA A 43 2.23 4.11 -3.04
N VAL A 44 3.06 3.19 -2.54
CA VAL A 44 3.75 2.18 -3.37
C VAL A 44 2.75 1.25 -4.06
N ALA A 45 1.73 0.78 -3.35
CA ALA A 45 0.68 -0.08 -3.91
C ALA A 45 -0.08 0.63 -5.04
N ALA A 46 -0.44 1.90 -4.85
CA ALA A 46 -1.10 2.71 -5.86
C ALA A 46 -0.22 2.93 -7.10
N ASP A 47 1.10 3.04 -6.92
CA ASP A 47 2.04 3.12 -8.04
C ASP A 47 2.15 1.80 -8.81
N LEU A 48 2.19 0.68 -8.09
CA LEU A 48 2.15 -0.67 -8.68
C LEU A 48 0.86 -0.91 -9.47
N ASP A 49 -0.30 -0.49 -8.94
CA ASP A 49 -1.58 -0.57 -9.64
C ASP A 49 -1.55 0.21 -10.95
N ARG A 50 -1.09 1.47 -10.92
CA ARG A 50 -0.93 2.29 -12.13
C ARG A 50 -0.03 1.62 -13.18
N LYS A 51 1.11 1.06 -12.75
CA LYS A 51 2.03 0.31 -13.63
C LYS A 51 1.41 -0.95 -14.23
N ARG A 52 0.42 -1.54 -13.54
CA ARG A 52 -0.34 -2.71 -13.99
C ARG A 52 -1.59 -2.35 -14.79
N GLY A 53 -1.89 -1.06 -14.96
CA GLY A 53 -3.11 -0.60 -15.62
C GLY A 53 -4.38 -0.75 -14.77
N ILE A 54 -4.22 -0.78 -13.44
CA ILE A 54 -5.30 -0.92 -12.46
C ILE A 54 -5.53 0.45 -11.80
N GLU A 55 -6.78 0.80 -11.54
CA GLU A 55 -7.12 1.99 -10.76
C GLU A 55 -6.80 1.76 -9.28
N PRO A 56 -6.02 2.65 -8.62
CA PRO A 56 -5.71 2.50 -7.20
C PRO A 56 -6.95 2.55 -6.30
N LEU A 57 -6.99 1.68 -5.30
CA LEU A 57 -8.08 1.69 -4.31
C LEU A 57 -7.85 2.78 -3.26
N ASN A 58 -8.88 3.60 -3.00
CA ASN A 58 -8.91 4.51 -1.86
C ASN A 58 -9.33 3.78 -0.59
N ILE A 59 -8.36 3.50 0.29
CA ILE A 59 -8.59 2.85 1.59
C ILE A 59 -8.69 3.94 2.66
N THR A 60 -9.84 4.01 3.34
CA THR A 60 -10.06 4.92 4.47
C THR A 60 -10.13 4.10 5.75
N PHE A 61 -9.24 4.39 6.69
CA PHE A 61 -9.28 3.79 8.02
C PHE A 61 -10.08 4.65 8.99
N PRO A 62 -10.85 4.04 9.91
CA PRO A 62 -11.48 4.79 10.99
C PRO A 62 -10.40 5.44 11.86
N THR A 63 -10.61 6.69 12.25
CA THR A 63 -9.75 7.35 13.24
C THR A 63 -9.91 6.67 14.61
N PRO A 64 -8.89 6.67 15.48
CA PRO A 64 -8.98 6.05 16.81
C PRO A 64 -10.24 6.44 17.59
N ASN A 65 -10.61 7.72 17.59
CA ASN A 65 -11.80 8.23 18.27
C ASN A 65 -13.14 7.76 17.66
N ALA A 66 -13.14 7.25 16.43
CA ALA A 66 -14.33 6.70 15.80
C ALA A 66 -14.72 5.34 16.40
N LEU A 67 -13.75 4.60 16.95
CA LEU A 67 -13.96 3.32 17.62
C LEU A 67 -14.43 3.51 19.07
N GLU A 68 -14.03 4.61 19.73
CA GLU A 68 -14.48 4.94 21.09
C GLU A 68 -15.98 5.23 21.19
N ASN A 69 -16.59 5.75 20.11
CA ASN A 69 -18.02 6.05 20.06
C ASN A 69 -18.91 4.83 19.67
N LEU A 70 -18.28 3.66 19.47
CA LEU A 70 -18.97 2.39 19.15
C LEU A 70 -19.05 1.44 20.36
N ALA A 71 -18.46 1.82 21.50
CA ALA A 71 -18.49 1.11 22.78
C ALA A 71 -19.50 1.75 23.74
#